data_AF-A0A924AU45-F1
#
_entry.id   AF-A0A924AU45-F1
#
_cell.length_a   1.000
_cell.length_b   1.000
_cell.length_c   1.000
_cell.angle_alpha   90.00
_cell.angle_beta   90.00
_cell.angle_gamma   90.00
#
_symmetry.space_group_name_H-M   'P 1'
#
loop_
_entity.id
_entity.type
_entity.pdbx_description
1 polymer ?
#
loop_
_entity_poly.entity_id
_entity_poly.type
_entity_poly.pdbx_seq_one_letter_code
_entity_poly.pdbx_strand_id
1 'polypeptide(L)'
;MELDTTIFNKSNDIIISKLEGGKYLRRPALKAAQEHKNIVADGIRLSCIMMYAELEGIICIGPRDGKQFTYALLDERVPAVKKLDREEALSKLTTCYFTSRGPATIQDYTTWSGLTVKDAKQVMH
;
A
#
# COMPACT_ATOMS: atom_id res chain seq x y z
N MET A 1 -13.35 10.78 -14.36
CA MET A 1 -12.29 10.96 -13.35
C MET A 1 -11.08 10.20 -13.88
N GLU A 2 -10.21 10.85 -14.65
CA GLU A 2 -9.16 10.15 -15.39
C GLU A 2 -7.87 10.11 -14.57
N LEU A 3 -7.73 9.07 -13.74
CA LEU A 3 -6.46 8.62 -13.22
C LEU A 3 -6.08 7.35 -13.97
N ASP A 4 -4.94 7.38 -14.64
CA ASP A 4 -4.39 6.24 -15.35
C ASP A 4 -3.04 5.85 -14.74
N THR A 5 -2.51 4.71 -15.19
CA THR A 5 -1.21 4.18 -14.76
C THR A 5 -0.07 5.19 -14.99
N THR A 6 -0.14 6.02 -16.03
CA THR A 6 0.89 7.02 -16.31
C THR A 6 0.92 8.10 -15.24
N ILE A 7 -0.26 8.60 -14.84
CA ILE A 7 -0.39 9.59 -13.76
C ILE A 7 0.05 8.99 -12.43
N PHE A 8 -0.32 7.73 -12.15
CA PHE A 8 0.12 7.05 -10.94
C PHE A 8 1.64 6.91 -10.86
N ASN A 9 2.28 6.43 -11.94
CA ASN A 9 3.74 6.28 -11.98
C ASN A 9 4.45 7.62 -11.77
N LYS A 10 4.05 8.67 -12.50
CA LYS A 10 4.60 10.02 -12.33
C LYS A 10 4.39 10.56 -10.91
N SER A 11 3.20 10.33 -10.34
CA SER A 11 2.87 10.75 -8.99
C SER A 11 3.74 10.02 -7.96
N ASN A 12 3.99 8.73 -8.16
CA ASN A 12 4.84 7.91 -7.32
C ASN A 12 6.30 8.39 -7.37
N ASP A 13 6.84 8.71 -8.55
CA ASP A 13 8.20 9.26 -8.69
C ASP A 13 8.36 10.56 -7.88
N ILE A 14 7.35 11.43 -7.91
CA ILE A 14 7.34 12.69 -7.15
C ILE A 14 7.29 12.42 -5.65
N ILE A 15 6.46 11.47 -5.21
CA ILE A 15 6.35 11.08 -3.80
C ILE A 15 7.69 10.52 -3.32
N ILE A 16 8.31 9.63 -4.10
CA ILE A 16 9.62 9.03 -3.80
C ILE A 16 10.66 10.14 -3.59
N SER A 17 10.85 10.99 -4.60
CA SER A 17 11.84 12.07 -4.54
C SER A 17 11.64 13.03 -3.36
N LYS A 18 10.40 13.24 -2.92
CA LYS A 18 10.10 14.13 -1.79
C LYS A 18 10.34 13.48 -0.43
N LEU A 19 10.17 12.16 -0.33
CA LEU A 19 10.31 11.42 0.93
C LEU A 19 11.71 10.80 1.11
N GLU A 20 12.50 10.67 0.04
CA GLU A 20 13.89 10.20 0.08
C GLU A 20 14.75 10.94 1.12
N GLY A 21 15.60 10.16 1.79
CA GLY A 21 16.54 10.64 2.79
C GLY A 21 15.94 10.69 4.20
N GLY A 22 15.03 9.77 4.52
CA GLY A 22 14.43 9.64 5.86
C GLY A 22 13.42 10.73 6.18
N LYS A 23 12.81 11.37 5.17
CA LYS A 23 11.90 12.50 5.39
C LYS A 23 10.49 12.04 5.70
N TYR A 24 9.79 12.87 6.47
CA TYR A 24 8.39 12.68 6.81
C TYR A 24 7.59 13.89 6.35
N LEU A 25 6.63 13.67 5.46
CA LEU A 25 5.81 14.75 4.93
C LEU A 25 4.34 14.54 5.24
N ARG A 26 3.66 15.64 5.56
CA ARG A 26 2.21 15.66 5.69
C ARG A 26 1.56 15.65 4.31
N ARG A 27 0.32 15.18 4.26
CA ARG A 27 -0.49 15.13 3.04
C ARG A 27 -0.56 16.46 2.25
N PRO A 28 -0.67 17.65 2.87
CA PRO A 28 -0.66 18.92 2.12
C PRO A 28 0.66 19.21 1.40
N ALA A 29 1.80 18.78 1.96
CA ALA A 29 3.10 18.98 1.32
C ALA A 29 3.25 18.07 0.09
N LEU A 30 2.77 16.82 0.18
CA LEU A 30 2.72 15.91 -0.97
C LEU A 30 1.76 16.41 -2.04
N LYS A 31 0.60 16.96 -1.66
CA LYS A 31 -0.31 17.65 -2.59
C LYS A 31 0.39 18.76 -3.36
N ALA A 32 1.06 19.67 -2.65
CA ALA A 32 1.77 20.79 -3.28
C ALA A 32 2.89 20.31 -4.22
N ALA A 33 3.56 19.21 -3.89
CA ALA A 33 4.58 18.62 -4.76
C ALA A 33 4.01 18.09 -6.09
N GLN A 34 2.83 17.45 -6.06
CA GLN A 34 2.13 17.02 -7.27
C GLN A 34 1.69 18.22 -8.12
N GLU A 35 1.11 19.24 -7.49
CA GLU A 35 0.61 20.42 -8.18
C GLU A 35 1.75 21.22 -8.84
N HIS A 36 2.93 21.30 -8.22
CA HIS A 36 4.14 21.90 -8.82
C HIS A 36 4.59 21.17 -10.11
N LYS A 37 4.19 19.91 -10.30
CA LYS A 37 4.50 19.12 -11.50
C LYS A 37 3.31 19.02 -12.45
N ASN A 38 2.34 19.92 -12.32
CA ASN A 38 1.11 19.98 -13.11
C ASN A 38 0.22 18.73 -12.97
N ILE A 39 0.33 17.99 -11.86
CA ILE A 39 -0.58 16.91 -11.52
C ILE A 39 -1.65 17.49 -10.59
N VAL A 40 -2.87 17.57 -11.10
CA VAL A 40 -4.03 17.96 -10.29
C VAL A 40 -4.21 16.93 -9.18
N ALA A 41 -4.21 17.37 -7.92
CA ALA A 41 -4.22 16.50 -6.74
C ALA A 41 -5.20 17.02 -5.68
N ASP A 42 -6.46 17.20 -6.08
CA ASP A 42 -7.55 17.72 -5.26
C ASP A 42 -8.51 16.62 -4.79
N GLY A 43 -9.11 16.83 -3.60
CA GLY A 43 -10.13 15.95 -3.02
C GLY A 43 -9.83 14.46 -3.11
N ILE A 44 -10.70 13.73 -3.80
CA ILE A 44 -10.64 12.28 -4.01
C ILE A 44 -9.43 11.88 -4.86
N ARG A 45 -8.99 12.73 -5.81
CA ARG A 45 -7.89 12.41 -6.71
C ARG A 45 -6.58 12.22 -5.94
N LEU A 46 -6.29 13.10 -4.97
CA LEU A 46 -5.17 12.91 -4.05
C LEU A 46 -5.33 11.65 -3.19
N SER A 47 -6.56 11.33 -2.75
CA SER A 47 -6.79 10.09 -2.01
C SER A 47 -6.44 8.86 -2.83
N CYS A 48 -6.85 8.82 -4.10
CA CYS A 48 -6.52 7.71 -5.00
C CYS A 48 -5.01 7.62 -5.27
N ILE A 49 -4.32 8.74 -5.49
CA ILE A 49 -2.86 8.76 -5.68
C ILE A 49 -2.14 8.19 -4.45
N MET A 50 -2.49 8.69 -3.26
CA MET A 50 -1.89 8.25 -2.00
C MET A 50 -2.19 6.77 -1.72
N MET A 51 -3.45 6.35 -1.90
CA MET A 51 -3.87 4.96 -1.71
C MET A 51 -3.16 4.02 -2.69
N TYR A 52 -2.99 4.44 -3.94
CA TYR A 52 -2.24 3.65 -4.92
C TYR A 52 -0.77 3.48 -4.50
N ALA A 53 -0.11 4.55 -4.06
CA ALA A 53 1.27 4.48 -3.56
C ALA A 53 1.41 3.59 -2.30
N GLU A 54 0.40 3.57 -1.42
CA GLU A 54 0.35 2.66 -0.27
C GLU A 54 0.18 1.20 -0.71
N LEU A 55 -0.70 0.92 -1.67
CA LEU A 55 -0.96 -0.42 -2.20
C LEU A 55 0.24 -0.99 -2.97
N GLU A 56 0.99 -0.15 -3.67
CA GLU A 56 2.26 -0.50 -4.32
C GLU A 56 3.42 -0.66 -3.31
N GLY A 57 3.18 -0.43 -2.02
CA GLY A 57 4.20 -0.57 -0.97
C GLY A 57 5.29 0.48 -1.03
N ILE A 58 5.04 1.64 -1.65
CA ILE A 58 6.02 2.73 -1.78
C ILE A 58 6.06 3.55 -0.49
N ILE A 59 4.89 3.90 0.03
CA ILE A 59 4.76 4.71 1.24
C ILE A 59 4.04 3.97 2.36
N CYS A 60 4.31 4.39 3.59
CA CYS A 60 3.54 4.02 4.76
C CYS A 60 3.27 5.24 5.65
N ILE A 61 2.42 5.07 6.66
CA ILE A 61 2.26 6.06 7.73
C ILE A 61 3.59 6.23 8.48
N GLY A 62 4.03 7.48 8.56
CA GLY A 62 5.19 7.93 9.31
C GLY A 62 4.86 8.37 10.75
N PRO A 63 5.84 8.90 11.48
CA PRO A 63 5.66 9.44 12.82
C PRO A 63 4.59 10.54 12.84
N ARG A 64 3.76 10.59 13.89
CA ARG A 64 2.79 11.68 14.01
C ARG A 64 3.50 13.01 14.18
N ASP A 65 3.00 14.02 13.49
CA ASP A 65 3.39 15.41 13.67
C ASP A 65 2.20 16.15 14.32
N GLY A 66 2.19 16.11 15.65
CA GLY A 66 1.07 16.53 16.47
C GLY A 66 -0.16 15.66 16.23
N LYS A 67 -1.26 16.27 15.78
CA LYS A 67 -2.52 15.59 15.43
C LYS A 67 -2.57 15.09 13.98
N GLN A 68 -1.52 15.35 13.19
CA GLN A 68 -1.50 15.04 11.76
C GLN A 68 -0.68 13.78 11.48
N PHE A 69 -1.15 12.97 10.52
CA PHE A 69 -0.36 11.88 9.97
C PHE A 69 0.71 12.44 9.02
N THR A 70 1.90 11.83 9.09
CA THR A 70 2.94 11.98 8.07
C THR A 70 3.04 10.69 7.27
N TYR A 71 3.73 10.77 6.14
CA TYR A 71 4.02 9.65 5.27
C TYR A 71 5.53 9.55 5.09
N ALA A 72 6.02 8.34 4.91
CA ALA A 72 7.42 7.98 4.77
C ALA A 72 7.57 6.92 3.68
N LEU A 73 8.78 6.77 3.12
CA LEU A 73 9.08 5.61 2.28
C LEU A 73 9.07 4.33 3.12
N LEU A 74 8.40 3.30 2.62
CA LEU A 74 8.33 2.01 3.31
C LEU A 74 9.73 1.41 3.47
N ASP A 75 10.53 1.43 2.41
CA ASP A 75 11.89 0.85 2.38
C ASP A 75 12.87 1.52 3.36
N GLU A 76 12.61 2.77 3.76
CA GLU A 76 13.42 3.47 4.78
C GLU A 76 12.90 3.20 6.21
N ARG A 77 11.71 2.62 6.35
CA ARG A 77 11.02 2.41 7.63
C ARG A 77 11.09 0.97 8.13
N VAL A 78 11.22 0.00 7.23
CA VAL A 78 11.28 -1.41 7.57
C VAL A 78 12.50 -2.07 6.92
N PRO A 79 13.08 -3.11 7.54
CA PRO A 79 14.11 -3.91 6.89
C PRO A 79 13.60 -4.50 5.58
N ALA A 80 14.48 -4.60 4.58
CA ALA A 80 14.15 -5.25 3.33
C ALA A 80 13.70 -6.71 3.58
N VAL A 81 12.58 -7.08 2.97
CA VAL A 81 12.02 -8.43 3.05
C VAL A 81 12.09 -9.12 1.69
N LYS A 82 12.23 -10.45 1.69
CA LYS A 82 12.17 -11.25 0.47
C LYS A 82 10.81 -11.04 -0.19
N LYS A 83 10.81 -10.68 -1.48
CA LYS A 83 9.61 -10.72 -2.32
C LYS A 83 9.17 -12.18 -2.46
N LEU A 84 7.94 -12.47 -2.07
CA LEU A 84 7.34 -13.78 -2.24
C LEU A 84 6.72 -13.83 -3.63
N ASP A 85 6.84 -14.99 -4.28
CA ASP A 85 5.98 -15.26 -5.43
C ASP A 85 4.52 -15.43 -4.99
N ARG A 86 3.60 -15.56 -5.96
CA ARG A 86 2.17 -15.66 -5.67
C ARG A 86 1.84 -16.88 -4.82
N GLU A 87 2.45 -18.02 -5.10
CA GLU A 87 2.13 -19.29 -4.42
C GLU A 87 2.66 -19.27 -2.98
N GLU A 88 3.91 -18.83 -2.78
CA GLU A 88 4.52 -18.60 -1.47
C GLU A 88 3.68 -17.61 -0.64
N ALA A 89 3.22 -16.52 -1.25
CA ALA A 89 2.38 -15.53 -0.57
C ALA A 89 1.01 -16.09 -0.16
N LEU A 90 0.35 -16.84 -1.05
CA LEU A 90 -0.94 -17.49 -0.76
C LEU A 90 -0.82 -18.50 0.38
N SER A 91 0.21 -19.36 0.33
CA SER A 91 0.47 -20.36 1.36
C SER A 91 0.72 -19.69 2.71
N LYS A 92 1.61 -18.70 2.75
CA LYS A 92 1.93 -17.97 3.99
C LYS A 92 0.71 -17.26 4.58
N LEU A 93 -0.07 -16.56 3.75
CA LEU A 93 -1.28 -15.86 4.20
C LEU A 93 -2.31 -16.84 4.77
N THR A 94 -2.50 -17.97 4.11
CA THR A 94 -3.39 -19.05 4.55
C THR A 94 -2.95 -19.58 5.91
N THR A 95 -1.70 -20.01 6.06
CA THR A 95 -1.18 -20.52 7.33
C THR A 95 -1.33 -19.49 8.45
N CYS A 96 -0.98 -18.23 8.23
CA CYS A 96 -1.13 -17.17 9.23
C CYS A 96 -2.59 -16.99 9.67
N TYR A 97 -3.54 -17.04 8.73
CA TYR A 97 -4.96 -16.86 9.04
C TYR A 97 -5.50 -17.99 9.93
N PHE A 98 -5.35 -19.25 9.50
CA PHE A 98 -5.91 -20.39 10.24
C PHE A 98 -5.19 -20.63 11.58
N THR A 99 -3.91 -20.28 11.68
CA THR A 99 -3.16 -20.36 12.95
C THR A 99 -3.65 -19.32 13.97
N SER A 100 -4.01 -18.11 13.52
CA SER A 100 -4.41 -17.03 14.42
C SER A 100 -5.91 -16.95 14.70
N ARG A 101 -6.75 -17.50 13.80
CA ARG A 101 -8.22 -17.35 13.85
C ARG A 101 -8.98 -18.67 13.74
N GLY A 102 -8.29 -19.80 13.91
CA GLY A 102 -8.93 -21.13 13.88
C GLY A 102 -9.80 -21.41 15.11
N PRO A 103 -10.78 -22.33 15.01
CA PRO A 103 -11.24 -23.00 13.78
C PRO A 103 -12.08 -22.07 12.91
N ALA A 104 -11.69 -21.90 11.65
CA ALA A 104 -12.37 -21.07 10.64
C ALA A 104 -12.66 -21.91 9.39
N THR A 105 -13.63 -21.49 8.59
CA THR A 105 -13.97 -22.14 7.32
C THR A 105 -13.25 -21.50 6.14
N ILE A 106 -13.27 -22.17 4.98
CA ILE A 106 -12.79 -21.59 3.73
C ILE A 106 -13.58 -20.31 3.39
N GLN A 107 -14.88 -20.28 3.68
CA GLN A 107 -15.73 -19.13 3.41
C GLN A 107 -15.32 -17.91 4.25
N ASP A 108 -14.97 -18.13 5.52
CA ASP A 108 -14.47 -17.07 6.41
C ASP A 108 -13.16 -16.48 5.86
N TYR A 109 -12.25 -17.36 5.42
CA TYR A 109 -10.97 -16.95 4.83
C TYR A 109 -11.15 -16.16 3.53
N THR A 110 -11.98 -16.63 2.59
CA THR A 110 -12.19 -15.93 1.31
C THR A 110 -12.90 -14.59 1.51
N THR A 111 -13.82 -14.51 2.48
CA THR A 111 -14.51 -13.26 2.81
C THR A 111 -13.54 -12.23 3.41
N TRP A 112 -12.62 -12.69 4.27
CA TRP A 112 -11.63 -11.81 4.90
C TRP A 112 -10.53 -11.36 3.94
N SER A 113 -9.99 -12.27 3.13
CA SER A 113 -8.84 -12.01 2.25
C SER A 113 -9.22 -11.37 0.92
N GLY A 114 -10.47 -11.52 0.47
CA GLY A 114 -10.91 -11.15 -0.87
C GLY A 114 -10.38 -12.08 -1.98
N LEU A 115 -9.72 -13.18 -1.62
CA LEU A 115 -9.25 -14.19 -2.56
C LEU A 115 -10.38 -15.08 -3.05
N THR A 116 -10.21 -15.63 -4.25
CA THR A 116 -11.19 -16.61 -4.77
C THR A 116 -11.09 -17.92 -4.02
N VAL A 117 -12.18 -18.70 -4.02
CA VAL A 117 -12.16 -20.09 -3.53
C VAL A 117 -11.10 -20.92 -4.27
N LYS A 118 -10.83 -20.60 -5.55
CA LYS A 118 -9.78 -21.26 -6.33
C LYS A 118 -8.39 -20.99 -5.75
N ASP A 119 -8.06 -19.73 -5.48
CA ASP A 119 -6.76 -19.37 -4.87
C ASP A 119 -6.60 -20.01 -3.49
N ALA A 120 -7.65 -20.02 -2.66
CA ALA A 120 -7.64 -20.66 -1.34
C ALA A 120 -7.37 -22.17 -1.42
N LYS A 121 -8.05 -22.86 -2.35
CA LYS A 121 -7.88 -24.31 -2.55
C LYS A 121 -6.54 -24.71 -3.14
N GLN A 122 -5.79 -23.80 -3.76
CA GLN A 122 -4.45 -24.11 -4.28
C GLN A 122 -3.45 -24.45 -3.16
N VAL A 123 -3.65 -23.88 -1.98
CA VAL A 123 -2.70 -23.98 -0.86
C VAL A 123 -3.27 -24.69 0.38
N MET A 124 -4.58 -24.97 0.40
CA MET A 124 -5.24 -25.80 1.39
C MET A 124 -5.35 -27.23 0.86
N HIS A 125 -4.46 -28.12 1.32
CA HIS A 125 -4.53 -29.57 1.08
C HIS A 125 -5.23 -30.28 2.23
#